data_AF-A0A8E8HSM8-F1
#
_entry.id   AF-A0A8E8HSM8-F1
#
_cell.length_a   1.000
_cell.length_b   1.000
_cell.length_c   1.000
_cell.angle_alpha   90.00
_cell.angle_beta   90.00
_cell.angle_gamma   90.00
#
_symmetry.space_group_name_H-M   'P 1'
#
loop_
_entity.id
_entity.type
_entity.pdbx_description
1 polymer ?
#
loop_
_entity_poly.entity_id
_entity_poly.type
_entity_poly.pdbx_seq_one_letter_code
_entity_poly.pdbx_strand_id
1 'polypeptide(L)'
;RQAPGKGLEWLSNINGAGSSTNYADSVKGRFTISRDNGNSLLHLQMNSLKAEDTATYYCATGDFWGRGTVVTVSSALPSAPNLFSLSPCLNSGVEDAPVAVGCLAKDFLPDSINFSWTYQNQSA
;
A
#
# COMPACT_ATOMS: atom_id res chain seq x y z
N ARG A 1 11.26 -6.09 -0.06
CA ARG A 1 10.01 -5.74 -0.76
C ARG A 1 9.35 -6.99 -1.32
N GLN A 2 8.08 -6.91 -1.69
CA GLN A 2 7.35 -7.96 -2.36
C GLN A 2 6.60 -7.37 -3.55
N ALA A 3 7.03 -7.70 -4.77
CA ALA A 3 6.30 -7.30 -5.96
C ALA A 3 5.05 -8.19 -6.13
N PRO A 4 3.98 -7.70 -6.78
CA PRO A 4 2.78 -8.49 -7.02
C PRO A 4 3.10 -9.83 -7.71
N GLY A 5 2.63 -10.94 -7.13
CA GLY A 5 2.87 -12.29 -7.65
C GLY A 5 4.32 -12.80 -7.50
N LYS A 6 5.21 -12.08 -6.79
CA LYS A 6 6.60 -12.49 -6.53
C LYS A 6 6.86 -12.73 -5.04
N GLY A 7 7.95 -13.43 -4.77
CA GLY A 7 8.47 -13.63 -3.41
C GLY A 7 9.10 -12.37 -2.81
N LEU A 8 9.54 -12.49 -1.57
CA LEU A 8 10.26 -11.42 -0.87
C LEU A 8 11.66 -11.23 -1.47
N GLU A 9 12.01 -9.98 -1.75
CA GLU A 9 13.33 -9.54 -2.19
C GLU A 9 13.96 -8.66 -1.10
N TRP A 10 15.17 -9.00 -0.66
CA TRP A 10 15.96 -8.16 0.23
C TRP A 10 16.53 -6.95 -0.53
N LEU A 11 16.51 -5.76 0.08
CA LEU A 11 16.91 -4.52 -0.59
C LEU A 11 18.09 -3.81 0.07
N SER A 12 18.01 -3.59 1.38
CA SER A 12 19.03 -2.85 2.11
C SER A 12 18.96 -3.15 3.59
N ASN A 13 20.08 -2.99 4.27
CA ASN A 13 20.19 -3.11 5.72
C ASN A 13 21.10 -2.01 6.26
N ILE A 14 20.84 -1.60 7.50
CA ILE A 14 21.69 -0.71 8.26
C ILE A 14 21.85 -1.26 9.68
N ASN A 15 23.08 -1.32 10.19
CA ASN A 15 23.40 -1.84 11.53
C ASN A 15 22.92 -0.89 12.63
N GLY A 16 22.58 -1.33 13.85
CA GLY A 16 21.93 -0.47 14.88
C GLY A 16 22.65 0.86 15.23
N ALA A 17 23.96 0.94 15.04
CA ALA A 17 24.75 2.17 15.22
C ALA A 17 24.61 3.18 14.07
N GLY A 18 24.24 2.72 12.87
CA GLY A 18 24.03 3.57 11.69
C GLY A 18 25.30 3.78 10.87
N SER A 19 26.40 3.11 11.26
CA SER A 19 27.72 3.26 10.67
C SER A 19 27.94 2.39 9.43
N SER A 20 27.16 1.32 9.25
CA SER A 20 27.31 0.40 8.13
C SER A 20 25.99 0.18 7.43
N THR A 21 26.00 0.33 6.11
CA THR A 21 24.86 0.10 5.23
C THR A 21 25.22 -0.89 4.13
N ASN A 22 24.29 -1.77 3.80
CA ASN A 22 24.41 -2.71 2.69
C ASN A 22 23.20 -2.54 1.77
N TYR A 23 23.42 -2.69 0.46
CA TYR A 23 22.39 -2.55 -0.56
C TYR A 23 22.46 -3.75 -1.52
N ALA A 24 21.31 -4.22 -1.96
CA ALA A 24 21.20 -5.18 -3.04
C ALA A 24 21.59 -4.51 -4.36
N ASP A 25 22.19 -5.26 -5.27
CA ASP A 25 22.63 -4.74 -6.57
C ASP A 25 21.48 -4.14 -7.38
N SER A 26 20.24 -4.62 -7.20
CA SER A 26 19.04 -4.11 -7.87
C SER A 26 18.68 -2.67 -7.49
N VAL A 27 19.12 -2.17 -6.33
CA VAL A 27 18.77 -0.84 -5.80
C VAL A 27 19.99 0.04 -5.49
N LYS A 28 21.19 -0.52 -5.60
CA LYS A 28 22.45 0.17 -5.29
C LYS A 28 22.58 1.45 -6.12
N GLY A 29 22.93 2.56 -5.46
CA GLY A 29 23.06 3.88 -6.08
C GLY A 29 21.73 4.61 -6.34
N ARG A 30 20.58 3.95 -6.13
CA ARG A 30 19.25 4.56 -6.27
C ARG A 30 18.58 4.76 -4.93
N PHE A 31 18.71 3.78 -4.04
CA PHE A 31 18.10 3.81 -2.71
C PHE A 31 19.14 4.14 -1.65
N THR A 32 18.72 4.89 -0.63
CA THR A 32 19.52 5.27 0.53
C THR A 32 18.74 4.92 1.78
N ILE A 33 19.32 4.06 2.63
CA ILE A 33 18.75 3.72 3.93
C ILE A 33 19.48 4.53 5.02
N SER A 34 18.73 5.15 5.92
CA SER A 34 19.28 5.91 7.03
C SER A 34 18.42 5.73 8.29
N ARG A 35 18.98 6.04 9.46
CA ARG A 35 18.26 6.01 10.72
C ARG A 35 18.47 7.26 11.53
N ASP A 36 17.41 7.63 12.23
CA ASP A 36 17.42 8.62 13.30
C ASP A 36 17.07 7.90 14.61
N ASN A 37 18.11 7.52 15.34
CA ASN A 37 17.95 6.80 16.60
C ASN A 37 17.34 7.68 17.70
N GLY A 38 17.48 9.02 17.63
CA GLY A 38 16.88 9.93 18.59
C GLY A 38 15.36 9.95 18.52
N ASN A 39 14.82 9.79 17.31
CA ASN A 39 13.37 9.75 17.04
C ASN A 39 12.82 8.33 16.82
N SER A 40 13.66 7.29 16.93
CA SER A 40 13.30 5.91 16.62
C SER A 40 12.76 5.71 15.19
N LEU A 41 13.34 6.41 14.22
CA LEU A 41 12.91 6.36 12.81
C LEU A 41 13.95 5.67 11.92
N LEU A 42 13.44 4.91 10.95
CA LEU A 42 14.19 4.38 9.82
C LEU A 42 13.63 4.99 8.53
N HIS A 43 14.50 5.53 7.70
CA HIS A 43 14.15 6.10 6.42
C HIS A 43 14.72 5.25 5.28
N LEU A 44 13.88 5.01 4.27
CA LEU A 44 14.30 4.49 2.99
C LEU A 44 13.99 5.54 1.93
N GLN A 45 14.99 6.32 1.57
CA GLN A 45 14.88 7.28 0.47
C GLN A 45 15.11 6.54 -0.84
N MET A 46 14.20 6.73 -1.79
CA MET A 46 14.26 6.07 -3.10
C MET A 46 14.34 7.15 -4.18
N ASN A 47 15.45 7.18 -4.91
CA ASN A 47 15.66 8.09 -6.03
C ASN A 47 15.61 7.32 -7.34
N SER A 48 15.16 7.95 -8.42
CA SER A 48 15.07 7.33 -9.76
C SER A 48 14.32 5.99 -9.74
N LEU A 49 13.10 6.02 -9.19
CA LEU A 49 12.20 4.87 -9.17
C LEU A 49 11.83 4.46 -10.60
N LYS A 50 11.74 3.15 -10.80
CA LYS A 50 11.34 2.52 -12.07
C LYS A 50 10.04 1.75 -11.86
N ALA A 51 9.33 1.42 -12.95
CA ALA A 51 8.10 0.63 -12.87
C ALA A 51 8.31 -0.73 -12.15
N GLU A 52 9.49 -1.34 -12.32
CA GLU A 52 9.91 -2.58 -11.66
C GLU A 52 10.08 -2.46 -10.13
N ASP A 53 10.15 -1.24 -9.60
CA ASP A 53 10.19 -0.98 -8.16
C ASP A 53 8.79 -0.97 -7.53
N THR A 54 7.71 -1.16 -8.31
CA THR A 54 6.34 -1.28 -7.79
C THR A 54 6.21 -2.55 -6.93
N ALA A 55 6.00 -2.35 -5.63
CA ALA A 55 5.99 -3.44 -4.65
C ALA A 55 5.45 -2.96 -3.29
N THR A 56 5.19 -3.92 -2.39
CA THR A 56 5.04 -3.64 -0.96
C THR A 56 6.41 -3.64 -0.29
N TYR A 57 6.76 -2.55 0.39
CA TYR A 57 8.02 -2.36 1.09
C TYR A 57 7.84 -2.58 2.58
N TYR A 58 8.63 -3.48 3.15
CA TYR A 58 8.55 -3.84 4.57
C TYR A 58 9.81 -3.38 5.29
N CYS A 59 9.63 -2.78 6.46
CA CYS A 59 10.70 -2.63 7.45
C CYS A 59 10.74 -3.92 8.28
N ALA A 60 11.94 -4.46 8.53
CA ALA A 60 12.11 -5.69 9.30
C ALA A 60 13.31 -5.60 10.25
N THR A 61 13.22 -6.24 11.42
CA THR A 61 14.28 -6.38 12.41
C THR A 61 14.22 -7.78 13.04
N GLY A 62 15.25 -8.60 12.81
CA GLY A 62 15.19 -10.02 13.17
C GLY A 62 13.96 -10.69 12.55
N ASP A 63 13.14 -11.33 13.39
CA ASP A 63 11.90 -12.00 12.98
C ASP A 63 10.68 -11.07 12.91
N PHE A 64 10.82 -9.79 13.27
CA PHE A 64 9.72 -8.83 13.27
C PHE A 64 9.60 -8.10 11.93
N TRP A 65 8.39 -8.07 11.39
CA TRP A 65 8.05 -7.38 10.14
C TRP A 65 7.01 -6.29 10.40
N GLY A 66 7.24 -5.11 9.84
CA GLY A 66 6.25 -4.04 9.82
C GLY A 66 5.07 -4.37 8.88
N ARG A 67 3.99 -3.58 8.97
CA ARG A 67 2.80 -3.75 8.13
C ARG A 67 3.06 -3.64 6.62
N GLY A 68 4.14 -2.95 6.27
CA GLY A 68 4.53 -2.66 4.89
C GLY A 68 3.80 -1.45 4.31
N THR A 69 4.38 -0.90 3.26
CA THR A 69 3.85 0.25 2.51
C THR A 69 3.82 -0.11 1.04
N VAL A 70 2.65 0.02 0.41
CA VAL A 70 2.48 -0.20 -1.03
C VAL A 70 2.99 1.02 -1.77
N VAL A 71 3.90 0.81 -2.71
CA VAL A 71 4.45 1.86 -3.58
C VAL A 71 4.17 1.45 -5.03
N THR A 72 3.41 2.29 -5.73
CA THR A 72 3.09 2.12 -7.15
C THR A 72 3.83 3.17 -7.95
N VAL A 73 4.69 2.72 -8.89
CA VAL A 73 5.45 3.60 -9.78
C VAL A 73 4.84 3.50 -11.17
N SER A 74 4.27 4.59 -11.64
CA SER A 74 3.64 4.65 -12.95
C SER A 74 3.97 5.99 -13.63
N SER A 75 4.09 5.95 -14.95
CA SER A 75 4.13 7.15 -15.80
C SER A 75 2.73 7.67 -16.12
N ALA A 76 1.67 6.92 -15.76
CA ALA A 76 0.30 7.32 -16.00
C ALA A 76 -0.09 8.49 -15.07
N LEU A 77 -0.93 9.37 -15.59
CA LEU A 77 -1.37 10.55 -14.85
C LEU A 77 -2.34 10.13 -13.73
N PRO A 78 -2.25 10.69 -12.52
CA PRO A 78 -3.24 10.48 -11.47
C PRO A 78 -4.65 10.76 -12.00
N SER A 79 -5.56 9.82 -11.77
CA SER A 79 -6.94 9.90 -12.24
C SER A 79 -7.87 9.64 -11.06
N ALA A 80 -8.88 10.50 -10.90
CA ALA A 80 -9.88 10.34 -9.86
C ALA A 80 -10.79 9.12 -10.16
N PRO A 81 -11.32 8.44 -9.13
CA PRO A 81 -12.26 7.34 -9.31
C PRO A 81 -13.61 7.77 -9.85
N ASN A 82 -14.09 6.99 -10.81
CA ASN A 82 -15.50 6.98 -11.16
C ASN A 82 -16.23 6.08 -10.17
N LEU A 83 -17.18 6.63 -9.43
CA LEU A 83 -17.96 5.92 -8.42
C LEU A 83 -19.31 5.46 -8.99
N PHE A 84 -19.62 4.18 -8.81
CA PHE A 84 -20.88 3.56 -9.21
C PHE A 84 -21.59 3.03 -7.97
N SER A 85 -22.84 3.43 -7.76
CA SER A 85 -23.68 2.84 -6.72
C SER A 85 -24.05 1.42 -7.10
N LEU A 86 -23.79 0.50 -6.18
CA LEU A 86 -24.27 -0.88 -6.25
C LEU A 86 -25.55 -0.95 -5.44
N SER A 87 -26.68 -0.90 -6.13
CA SER A 87 -27.99 -1.17 -5.55
C SER A 87 -28.36 -2.63 -5.75
N PRO A 88 -29.02 -3.26 -4.76
CA PRO A 88 -29.50 -4.63 -4.89
C PRO A 88 -30.51 -4.74 -6.04
N CYS A 89 -30.48 -5.87 -6.74
CA CYS A 89 -31.55 -6.23 -7.67
C CYS A 89 -32.81 -6.55 -6.87
N LEU A 90 -33.96 -5.97 -7.24
CA LEU A 90 -35.26 -6.29 -6.64
C LEU A 90 -35.65 -7.74 -6.97
N ASN A 91 -35.36 -8.67 -6.05
CA ASN A 91 -36.30 -9.68 -5.55
C ASN A 91 -35.58 -10.77 -4.75
N SER A 92 -35.82 -10.79 -3.44
CA SER A 92 -36.02 -12.04 -2.72
C SER A 92 -37.16 -11.78 -1.77
N GLY A 93 -38.33 -12.39 -2.01
CA GLY A 93 -39.52 -12.32 -1.17
C GLY A 93 -39.32 -13.04 0.17
N VAL A 94 -38.23 -12.73 0.85
CA VAL A 94 -37.81 -13.26 2.14
C VAL A 94 -37.80 -12.07 3.07
N GLU A 95 -38.79 -12.02 3.95
CA GLU A 95 -38.79 -11.07 5.07
C GLU A 95 -37.50 -11.31 5.90
N ASP A 96 -36.84 -10.23 6.30
CA ASP A 96 -35.54 -10.21 7.02
C ASP A 96 -34.27 -10.61 6.24
N ALA A 97 -34.29 -10.62 4.90
CA ALA A 97 -33.05 -10.79 4.14
C ALA A 97 -32.10 -9.58 4.30
N PRO A 98 -30.78 -9.80 4.52
CA PRO A 98 -29.82 -8.71 4.59
C PRO A 98 -29.71 -8.00 3.24
N VAL A 99 -29.81 -6.67 3.27
CA VAL A 99 -29.67 -5.83 2.07
C VAL A 99 -28.21 -5.53 1.82
N ALA A 100 -27.70 -5.92 0.66
CA ALA A 100 -26.36 -5.54 0.21
C ALA A 100 -26.43 -4.24 -0.62
N VAL A 101 -25.75 -3.21 -0.14
CA VAL A 101 -25.48 -1.96 -0.88
C VAL A 101 -23.98 -1.72 -0.92
N GLY A 102 -23.49 -1.03 -1.95
CA GLY A 102 -22.07 -0.77 -2.10
C GLY A 102 -21.75 0.38 -3.03
N CYS A 103 -20.46 0.73 -3.10
CA CYS A 103 -19.90 1.69 -4.04
C CYS A 103 -18.71 1.03 -4.72
N LEU A 104 -18.68 1.07 -6.05
CA LEU A 104 -17.57 0.59 -6.87
C LEU A 104 -16.79 1.79 -7.40
N ALA A 105 -15.51 1.91 -7.06
CA ALA A 105 -14.59 2.82 -7.72
C ALA A 105 -13.92 2.11 -8.90
N LYS A 106 -13.95 2.72 -10.10
CA LYS A 106 -13.23 2.21 -11.27
C LYS A 106 -12.42 3.30 -11.98
N ASP A 107 -11.46 2.85 -12.78
CA ASP A 107 -10.65 3.66 -13.70
C ASP A 107 -9.87 4.80 -13.01
N PHE A 108 -9.20 4.49 -11.89
CA PHE A 108 -8.42 5.45 -11.10
C PHE A 108 -6.97 5.05 -10.89
N LEU A 109 -6.15 6.05 -10.57
CA LEU A 109 -4.73 5.89 -10.26
C LEU A 109 -4.34 6.78 -9.07
N PRO A 110 -3.56 6.27 -8.10
CA PRO A 110 -3.07 4.88 -7.98
C PRO A 110 -4.22 3.89 -7.74
N ASP A 111 -4.01 2.61 -8.06
CA ASP A 111 -4.98 1.51 -8.02
C ASP A 111 -5.42 1.07 -6.60
N SER A 112 -5.15 1.91 -5.60
CA SER A 112 -5.51 1.70 -4.21
C SER A 112 -6.20 2.94 -3.65
N ILE A 113 -7.39 2.76 -3.11
CA ILE A 113 -8.17 3.82 -2.44
C ILE A 113 -8.76 3.29 -1.13
N ASN A 114 -8.92 4.18 -0.16
CA ASN A 114 -9.60 3.88 1.09
C ASN A 114 -11.10 4.20 0.98
N PHE A 115 -11.94 3.24 1.33
CA PHE A 115 -13.38 3.44 1.52
C PHE A 115 -13.70 3.60 2.99
N SER A 116 -14.65 4.49 3.30
CA SER A 116 -15.28 4.58 4.62
C SER A 116 -16.80 4.59 4.44
N TRP A 117 -17.49 3.97 5.40
CA TRP A 117 -18.94 3.92 5.43
C TRP A 117 -19.42 4.50 6.75
N THR A 118 -20.43 5.35 6.71
CA THR A 118 -21.10 5.89 7.89
C THR A 118 -22.54 5.41 7.89
N TYR A 119 -22.96 4.79 9.00
CA TYR A 119 -24.35 4.45 9.22
C TYR A 119 -25.04 5.59 9.97
N GLN A 120 -25.98 6.28 9.31
CA GLN A 120 -26.84 7.27 9.95
C GLN A 120 -28.13 6.57 10.33
N ASN A 121 -28.32 6.28 11.61
CA ASN A 121 -29.59 5.73 12.11
C ASN A 121 -30.63 6.85 11.99
N GLN A 122 -31.46 6.83 10.95
CA GLN A 122 -32.67 7.65 10.91
C GLN A 122 -33.68 7.06 11.89
N SER A 123 -33.49 7.34 13.19
CA SER A 123 -34.55 7.21 14.17
C SER A 123 -35.59 8.30 13.88
N ALA A 124 -36.71 7.90 13.27
CA ALA A 124 -37.95 8.67 13.23
C ALA A 124 -38.73 8.46 14.54
#